data_AF-A0A2M8EES1-F1
#
_entry.id   AF-A0A2M8EES1-F1
#
_cell.length_a   1.000
_cell.length_b   1.000
_cell.length_c   1.000
_cell.angle_alpha   90.00
_cell.angle_beta   90.00
_cell.angle_gamma   90.00
#
_symmetry.space_group_name_H-M   'P 1'
#
loop_
_entity.id
_entity.type
_entity.pdbx_description
1 polymer ?
#
loop_
_entity_poly.entity_id
_entity_poly.type
_entity_poly.pdbx_seq_one_letter_code
_entity_poly.pdbx_strand_id
1 'polypeptide(L)'
;MSKKVFIKTYGCQMNEYDSDKMSDVLAAAQGYTQTDNVEEADLILFNTCSVREKAQEKVFSDLGRVKHLKKKGALIGVGGCVASQEGEAIIARAPYVDVVFGPQTLHRLPQMLDERARSSRSQVDISFPEIEKFDHLPPARVEGASAFVSIMEGCSKYCSYCVVPYTRGEEVHRPFEDVLVEVAGLADQGVKEITLLGQNVNAWRAKMVATPGAAADTGEVADFATLLEYVSDIPGIERIRYVTSHPNEFTPALIAAYDKLPKLVSHLHLPVQHGSDRILMA
;
A
#
# COMPACT_ATOMS: atom_id res chain seq x y z
N MET A 1 -6.35 17.82 23.93
CA MET A 1 -7.21 16.93 23.13
C MET A 1 -6.33 16.29 22.07
N SER A 2 -6.48 14.98 21.79
CA SER A 2 -5.77 14.37 20.67
C SER A 2 -6.29 14.96 19.36
N LYS A 3 -5.40 15.16 18.38
CA LYS A 3 -5.83 15.58 17.04
C LYS A 3 -6.59 14.43 16.38
N LYS A 4 -7.59 14.75 15.57
CA LYS A 4 -8.41 13.75 14.87
C LYS A 4 -8.14 13.75 13.37
N VAL A 5 -8.01 12.56 12.79
CA VAL A 5 -7.88 12.36 11.33
C VAL A 5 -9.07 11.57 10.81
N PHE A 6 -9.72 12.07 9.77
CA PHE A 6 -10.71 11.35 8.99
C PHE A 6 -10.08 10.92 7.67
N ILE A 7 -10.09 9.62 7.37
CA ILE A 7 -9.54 9.07 6.13
C ILE A 7 -10.68 8.45 5.34
N LYS A 8 -10.93 8.98 4.14
CA LYS A 8 -11.84 8.36 3.18
C LYS A 8 -11.05 7.59 2.15
N THR A 9 -11.07 6.27 2.30
CA THR A 9 -10.43 5.34 1.37
C THR A 9 -11.32 5.09 0.15
N TYR A 10 -10.69 5.07 -1.03
CA TYR A 10 -11.31 4.64 -2.27
C TYR A 10 -10.52 3.49 -2.85
N GLY A 11 -11.19 2.59 -3.57
CA GLY A 11 -10.50 1.72 -4.52
C GLY A 11 -10.36 0.27 -4.07
N CYS A 12 -9.12 -0.12 -3.76
CA CYS A 12 -8.63 -1.49 -3.65
C CYS A 12 -7.94 -1.76 -2.30
N GLN A 13 -7.55 -3.02 -2.08
CA GLN A 13 -6.89 -3.51 -0.87
C GLN A 13 -5.58 -2.76 -0.57
N MET A 14 -4.84 -2.35 -1.59
CA MET A 14 -3.63 -1.53 -1.42
C MET A 14 -3.94 -0.16 -0.83
N ASN A 15 -5.08 0.44 -1.19
CA ASN A 15 -5.47 1.72 -0.62
C ASN A 15 -5.97 1.56 0.83
N GLU A 16 -6.63 0.46 1.18
CA GLU A 16 -6.95 0.16 2.59
C GLU A 16 -5.66 0.04 3.41
N TYR A 17 -4.70 -0.76 2.94
CA TYR A 17 -3.38 -0.86 3.55
C TYR A 17 -2.66 0.50 3.65
N ASP A 18 -2.63 1.29 2.57
CA ASP A 18 -2.00 2.62 2.57
C ASP A 18 -2.69 3.56 3.57
N SER A 19 -4.01 3.48 3.72
CA SER A 19 -4.77 4.28 4.70
C SER A 19 -4.43 3.88 6.15
N ASP A 20 -4.31 2.58 6.44
CA ASP A 20 -3.88 2.10 7.76
C ASP A 20 -2.47 2.63 8.09
N LYS A 21 -1.55 2.57 7.12
CA LYS A 21 -0.19 3.12 7.31
C LYS A 21 -0.18 4.63 7.49
N MET A 22 -1.07 5.37 6.82
CA MET A 22 -1.24 6.82 7.07
C MET A 22 -1.67 7.08 8.51
N SER A 23 -2.64 6.32 9.03
CA SER A 23 -3.08 6.42 10.42
C SER A 23 -1.94 6.14 11.39
N ASP A 24 -1.18 5.06 11.18
CA ASP A 24 -0.07 4.68 12.07
C ASP A 24 1.04 5.74 12.08
N VAL A 25 1.44 6.23 10.91
CA VAL A 25 2.50 7.26 10.78
C VAL A 25 2.07 8.57 11.46
N LEU A 26 0.81 8.99 11.28
CA LEU A 26 0.28 10.20 11.93
C LEU A 26 0.12 10.04 13.44
N ALA A 27 -0.29 8.86 13.91
CA ALA A 27 -0.39 8.54 15.32
C ALA A 27 1.00 8.59 15.99
N ALA A 28 1.99 7.93 15.38
CA ALA A 28 3.35 7.88 15.90
C ALA A 28 4.05 9.25 15.91
N ALA A 29 3.93 10.03 14.83
CA ALA A 29 4.66 11.29 14.69
C ALA A 29 3.97 12.49 15.39
N GLN A 30 2.63 12.55 15.34
CA GLN A 30 1.88 13.76 15.72
C GLN A 30 0.70 13.47 16.67
N GLY A 31 0.51 12.23 17.12
CA GLY A 31 -0.52 11.86 18.09
C GLY A 31 -1.95 11.96 17.55
N TYR A 32 -2.14 11.77 16.24
CA TYR A 32 -3.48 11.70 15.67
C TYR A 32 -4.22 10.45 16.11
N THR A 33 -5.54 10.58 16.17
CA THR A 33 -6.49 9.49 16.42
C THR A 33 -7.51 9.47 15.30
N GLN A 34 -7.83 8.29 14.76
CA GLN A 34 -8.79 8.17 13.67
C GLN A 34 -10.21 8.48 14.14
N THR A 35 -11.00 9.13 13.29
CA THR A 35 -12.43 9.41 13.51
C THR A 35 -13.23 9.08 12.27
N ASP A 36 -14.44 8.55 12.45
CA ASP A 36 -15.41 8.36 11.36
C ASP A 36 -16.28 9.60 11.13
N ASN A 37 -16.22 10.57 12.04
CA ASN A 37 -16.93 11.84 11.89
C ASN A 37 -16.02 12.90 11.28
N VAL A 38 -16.26 13.23 10.01
CA VAL A 38 -15.53 14.26 9.26
C VAL A 38 -15.65 15.66 9.89
N GLU A 39 -16.75 15.96 10.58
CA GLU A 39 -16.99 17.28 11.20
C GLU A 39 -16.14 17.52 12.45
N GLU A 40 -15.54 16.46 13.01
CA GLU A 40 -14.65 16.50 14.18
C GLU A 40 -13.17 16.43 13.80
N ALA A 41 -12.85 16.29 12.51
CA ALA A 41 -11.49 16.05 12.06
C ALA A 41 -10.66 17.34 11.98
N ASP A 42 -9.44 17.28 12.51
CA ASP A 42 -8.40 18.30 12.31
C ASP A 42 -7.67 18.08 10.97
N LEU A 43 -7.66 16.85 10.47
CA LEU A 43 -7.10 16.46 9.18
C LEU A 43 -8.07 15.55 8.43
N ILE A 44 -8.34 15.87 7.16
CA ILE A 44 -9.24 15.12 6.27
C ILE A 44 -8.40 14.61 5.10
N LEU A 45 -8.28 13.29 4.95
CA LEU A 45 -7.52 12.66 3.88
C LEU A 45 -8.46 11.93 2.92
N PHE A 46 -8.26 12.12 1.63
CA PHE A 46 -8.89 11.32 0.58
C PHE A 46 -7.83 10.42 -0.06
N ASN A 47 -7.85 9.12 0.24
CA ASN A 47 -6.91 8.15 -0.35
C ASN A 47 -7.51 7.56 -1.64
N THR A 48 -7.14 8.16 -2.77
CA THR A 48 -7.82 8.00 -4.06
C THR A 48 -7.29 6.85 -4.90
N CYS A 49 -8.13 6.33 -5.80
CA CYS A 49 -7.82 5.22 -6.67
C CYS A 49 -8.18 5.57 -8.12
N SER A 50 -7.30 5.30 -9.08
CA SER A 50 -7.43 5.69 -10.49
C SER A 50 -8.16 4.68 -11.37
N VAL A 51 -8.36 3.44 -10.90
CA VAL A 51 -8.94 2.34 -11.71
C VAL A 51 -10.47 2.30 -11.71
N ARG A 52 -11.15 3.32 -11.17
CA ARG A 52 -12.61 3.44 -11.23
C ARG A 52 -13.03 4.56 -12.17
N GLU A 53 -14.15 4.37 -12.85
CA GLU A 53 -14.74 5.41 -13.69
C GLU A 53 -15.00 6.68 -12.85
N LYS A 54 -14.65 7.85 -13.41
CA LYS A 54 -14.84 9.17 -12.78
C LYS A 54 -14.16 9.34 -11.41
N ALA A 55 -13.04 8.66 -11.20
CA ALA A 55 -12.27 8.77 -9.96
C ALA A 55 -11.87 10.21 -9.63
N GLN A 56 -11.49 10.99 -10.65
CA GLN A 56 -11.11 12.39 -10.52
C GLN A 56 -12.30 13.27 -10.12
N GLU A 57 -13.42 13.18 -10.83
CA GLU A 57 -14.61 13.96 -10.54
C GLU A 57 -15.14 13.66 -9.13
N LYS A 58 -15.04 12.41 -8.70
CA LYS A 58 -15.46 12.00 -7.35
C LYS A 58 -14.63 12.68 -6.27
N VAL A 59 -13.30 12.72 -6.39
CA VAL A 59 -12.47 13.41 -5.38
C VAL A 59 -12.78 14.91 -5.34
N PHE A 60 -12.96 15.57 -6.49
CA PHE A 60 -13.31 17.00 -6.50
C PHE A 60 -14.70 17.28 -5.91
N SER A 61 -15.67 16.39 -6.14
CA SER A 61 -16.99 16.49 -5.50
C SER A 61 -16.88 16.42 -3.98
N ASP A 62 -16.10 15.47 -3.47
CA ASP A 62 -15.91 15.28 -2.03
C ASP A 62 -15.07 16.39 -1.39
N LEU A 63 -14.04 16.90 -2.08
CA LEU A 63 -13.31 18.11 -1.68
C LEU A 63 -14.24 19.33 -1.52
N GLY A 64 -15.17 19.51 -2.46
CA GLY A 64 -16.18 20.56 -2.38
C GLY A 64 -17.09 20.45 -1.15
N ARG A 65 -17.41 19.23 -0.73
CA ARG A 65 -18.29 18.96 0.43
C ARG A 65 -17.64 19.24 1.78
N VAL A 66 -16.31 19.14 1.88
CA VAL A 66 -15.58 19.37 3.13
C VAL A 66 -14.93 20.75 3.21
N LYS A 67 -15.01 21.55 2.13
CA LYS A 67 -14.38 22.88 2.04
C LYS A 67 -14.77 23.82 3.19
N HIS A 68 -16.01 23.75 3.70
CA HIS A 68 -16.46 24.60 4.81
C HIS A 68 -15.68 24.33 6.10
N LEU A 69 -15.11 23.13 6.28
CA LEU A 69 -14.34 22.74 7.46
C LEU A 69 -12.99 23.46 7.55
N LYS A 70 -12.48 24.00 6.44
CA LYS A 70 -11.32 24.92 6.45
C LYS A 70 -11.54 26.12 7.38
N LYS A 71 -12.79 26.60 7.53
CA LYS A 71 -13.15 27.70 8.45
C LYS A 71 -12.98 27.31 9.92
N LYS A 72 -13.04 26.01 10.23
CA LYS A 72 -12.81 25.45 11.56
C LYS A 72 -11.32 25.13 11.81
N GLY A 73 -10.45 25.37 10.82
CA GLY A 73 -9.02 25.11 10.92
C GLY A 73 -8.57 23.74 10.40
N ALA A 74 -9.48 22.91 9.86
CA ALA A 74 -9.13 21.59 9.35
C ALA A 74 -8.12 21.67 8.17
N LEU A 75 -7.21 20.71 8.11
CA LEU A 75 -6.34 20.46 6.98
C LEU A 75 -6.97 19.42 6.04
N ILE A 76 -6.70 19.53 4.74
CA ILE A 76 -7.23 18.65 3.70
C ILE A 76 -6.07 18.10 2.88
N GLY A 77 -5.99 16.78 2.77
CA GLY A 77 -5.00 16.07 1.97
C GLY A 77 -5.63 15.17 0.92
N VAL A 78 -4.94 15.00 -0.22
CA VAL A 78 -5.31 14.02 -1.26
C VAL A 78 -4.13 13.10 -1.50
N GLY A 79 -4.33 11.81 -1.20
CA GLY A 79 -3.35 10.75 -1.37
C GLY A 79 -3.74 9.77 -2.48
N GLY A 80 -2.85 8.83 -2.81
CA GLY A 80 -3.17 7.67 -3.63
C GLY A 80 -2.96 7.87 -5.13
N CYS A 81 -3.50 6.96 -5.96
CA CYS A 81 -3.16 6.91 -7.39
C CYS A 81 -3.65 8.13 -8.19
N VAL A 82 -4.81 8.73 -7.87
CA VAL A 82 -5.25 9.95 -8.56
C VAL A 82 -4.37 11.13 -8.17
N ALA A 83 -3.91 11.18 -6.91
CA ALA A 83 -2.96 12.19 -6.46
C ALA A 83 -1.66 12.13 -7.28
N SER A 84 -1.12 10.93 -7.53
CA SER A 84 0.06 10.75 -8.39
C SER A 84 -0.17 11.15 -9.85
N GLN A 85 -1.37 10.98 -10.39
CA GLN A 85 -1.67 11.39 -11.77
C GLN A 85 -1.79 12.90 -11.92
N GLU A 86 -2.49 13.54 -10.98
CA GLU A 86 -2.89 14.94 -11.11
C GLU A 86 -1.88 15.89 -10.45
N GLY A 87 -1.22 15.48 -9.36
CA GLY A 87 -0.21 16.26 -8.64
C GLY A 87 -0.67 17.69 -8.35
N GLU A 88 0.07 18.66 -8.89
CA GLU A 88 -0.21 20.10 -8.74
C GLU A 88 -1.56 20.54 -9.34
N ALA A 89 -2.11 19.80 -10.32
CA ALA A 89 -3.40 20.12 -10.92
C ALA A 89 -4.54 20.05 -9.89
N ILE A 90 -4.42 19.20 -8.86
CA ILE A 90 -5.36 19.17 -7.72
C ILE A 90 -5.35 20.52 -7.01
N ILE A 91 -4.18 21.08 -6.73
CA ILE A 91 -4.07 22.38 -6.04
C ILE A 91 -4.58 23.50 -6.94
N ALA A 92 -4.25 23.48 -8.24
CA ALA A 92 -4.74 24.48 -9.18
C ALA A 92 -6.28 24.54 -9.21
N ARG A 93 -6.95 23.38 -9.17
CA ARG A 93 -8.42 23.26 -9.20
C ARG A 93 -9.07 23.40 -7.81
N ALA A 94 -8.38 23.00 -6.75
CA ALA A 94 -8.82 23.10 -5.36
C ALA A 94 -7.72 23.73 -4.48
N PRO A 95 -7.51 25.06 -4.53
CA PRO A 95 -6.41 25.75 -3.84
C PRO A 95 -6.45 25.69 -2.31
N TYR A 96 -7.50 25.11 -1.74
CA TYR A 96 -7.68 24.90 -0.31
C TYR A 96 -7.18 23.53 0.18
N VAL A 97 -6.68 22.68 -0.72
CA VAL A 97 -5.97 21.44 -0.38
C VAL A 97 -4.58 21.79 0.12
N ASP A 98 -4.19 21.21 1.26
CA ASP A 98 -2.96 21.52 1.97
C ASP A 98 -1.81 20.59 1.59
N VAL A 99 -2.09 19.31 1.30
CA VAL A 99 -1.07 18.32 0.93
C VAL A 99 -1.59 17.38 -0.17
N VAL A 100 -0.72 17.05 -1.13
CA VAL A 100 -0.98 16.05 -2.18
C VAL A 100 0.19 15.08 -2.22
N PHE A 101 -0.06 13.79 -2.07
CA PHE A 101 1.01 12.80 -1.98
C PHE A 101 0.70 11.49 -2.72
N GLY A 102 1.74 10.85 -3.23
CA GLY A 102 1.63 9.57 -3.92
C GLY A 102 1.59 8.38 -2.95
N PRO A 103 1.27 7.17 -3.44
CA PRO A 103 1.31 5.95 -2.63
C PRO A 103 2.69 5.63 -2.03
N GLN A 104 3.76 6.01 -2.71
CA GLN A 104 5.14 5.77 -2.26
C GLN A 104 5.61 6.78 -1.19
N THR A 105 4.97 7.93 -1.08
CA THR A 105 5.46 9.05 -0.25
C THR A 105 4.62 9.28 1.00
N LEU A 106 3.65 8.40 1.29
CA LEU A 106 2.74 8.54 2.44
C LEU A 106 3.46 8.63 3.79
N HIS A 107 4.65 8.05 3.91
CA HIS A 107 5.46 8.10 5.14
C HIS A 107 5.97 9.52 5.45
N ARG A 108 6.08 10.38 4.43
CA ARG A 108 6.48 11.79 4.56
C ARG A 108 5.31 12.71 4.95
N LEU A 109 4.09 12.19 5.04
CA LEU A 109 2.89 12.98 5.34
C LEU A 109 3.04 13.88 6.60
N PRO A 110 3.59 13.42 7.74
CA PRO A 110 3.82 14.30 8.89
C PRO A 110 4.73 15.48 8.57
N GLN A 111 5.83 15.25 7.83
CA GLN A 111 6.76 16.28 7.41
C GLN A 111 6.08 17.28 6.48
N MET A 112 5.30 16.81 5.50
CA MET A 112 4.55 17.68 4.59
C MET A 112 3.55 18.58 5.35
N LEU A 113 2.89 18.05 6.39
CA LEU A 113 1.99 18.83 7.24
C LEU A 113 2.75 19.91 8.03
N ASP A 114 3.94 19.59 8.56
CA ASP A 114 4.80 20.55 9.26
C ASP A 114 5.33 21.65 8.32
N GLU A 115 5.76 21.28 7.12
CA GLU A 115 6.22 22.22 6.09
C GLU A 115 5.09 23.13 5.61
N ARG A 116 3.89 22.58 5.42
CA ARG A 116 2.68 23.37 5.15
C ARG A 116 2.39 24.35 6.28
N ALA A 117 2.53 23.93 7.53
CA ALA A 117 2.28 24.80 8.69
C ALA A 117 3.29 25.95 8.76
N ARG A 118 4.57 25.68 8.45
CA ARG A 118 5.64 26.70 8.45
C ARG A 118 5.54 27.66 7.26
N SER A 119 5.31 27.14 6.06
CA SER A 119 5.35 27.91 4.82
C SER A 119 4.01 28.57 4.47
N SER A 120 2.90 28.08 5.04
CA SER A 120 1.53 28.42 4.62
C SER A 120 1.28 28.16 3.13
N ARG A 121 2.03 27.25 2.51
CA ARG A 121 1.85 26.80 1.13
C ARG A 121 1.49 25.33 1.10
N SER A 122 0.70 24.93 0.10
CA SER A 122 0.39 23.53 -0.13
C SER A 122 1.66 22.76 -0.50
N GLN A 123 1.77 21.52 -0.04
CA GLN A 123 2.91 20.64 -0.36
C GLN A 123 2.48 19.55 -1.34
N VAL A 124 3.34 19.22 -2.30
CA VAL A 124 3.12 18.12 -3.26
C VAL A 124 4.34 17.24 -3.26
N ASP A 125 4.14 15.94 -3.01
CA ASP A 125 5.17 14.94 -3.18
C ASP A 125 4.58 13.67 -3.79
N ILE A 126 4.69 13.55 -5.10
CA ILE A 126 4.23 12.40 -5.89
C ILE A 126 5.40 11.62 -6.49
N SER A 127 6.60 11.77 -5.90
CA SER A 127 7.80 11.09 -6.35
C SER A 127 7.74 9.58 -6.04
N PHE A 128 8.62 8.81 -6.71
CA PHE A 128 8.77 7.37 -6.51
C PHE A 128 10.17 7.08 -5.94
N PRO A 129 10.44 7.34 -4.65
CA PRO A 129 11.71 6.96 -4.04
C PRO A 129 11.83 5.44 -3.98
N GLU A 130 13.00 4.90 -4.33
CA GLU A 130 13.29 3.48 -4.17
C GLU A 130 13.45 3.20 -2.66
N ILE A 131 12.49 2.45 -2.09
CA ILE A 131 12.58 1.73 -0.80
C ILE A 131 12.42 2.57 0.50
N GLU A 132 12.54 3.90 0.45
CA GLU A 132 12.43 4.75 1.66
C GLU A 132 11.15 4.55 2.48
N LYS A 133 10.03 4.18 1.84
CA LYS A 133 8.74 4.03 2.52
C LYS A 133 8.78 3.03 3.67
N PHE A 134 9.20 1.79 3.42
CA PHE A 134 9.07 0.70 4.40
C PHE A 134 10.01 0.87 5.59
N ASP A 135 11.17 1.50 5.38
CA ASP A 135 12.15 1.82 6.44
C ASP A 135 11.63 2.85 7.45
N HIS A 136 10.58 3.59 7.11
CA HIS A 136 10.01 4.67 7.93
C HIS A 136 8.59 4.40 8.42
N LEU A 137 8.01 3.23 8.09
CA LEU A 137 6.73 2.86 8.64
C LEU A 137 6.88 2.37 10.09
N PRO A 138 6.00 2.80 11.01
CA PRO A 138 5.94 2.21 12.33
C PRO A 138 5.51 0.73 12.26
N PRO A 139 5.78 -0.07 13.30
CA PRO A 139 5.31 -1.45 13.37
C PRO A 139 3.80 -1.53 13.16
N ALA A 140 3.36 -2.46 12.31
CA ALA A 140 1.95 -2.64 12.00
C ALA A 140 1.15 -2.97 13.26
N ARG A 141 0.00 -2.30 13.45
CA ARG A 141 -0.94 -2.63 14.52
C ARG A 141 -2.30 -2.98 13.95
N VAL A 142 -2.79 -4.17 14.26
CA VAL A 142 -4.09 -4.63 13.74
C VAL A 142 -4.98 -5.11 14.87
N GLU A 143 -6.21 -4.59 14.90
CA GLU A 143 -7.29 -5.14 15.71
C GLU A 143 -8.11 -6.09 14.83
N GLY A 144 -7.85 -7.39 14.93
CA GLY A 144 -8.60 -8.38 14.18
C GLY A 144 -7.85 -9.67 13.91
N ALA A 145 -8.55 -10.64 13.29
CA ALA A 145 -7.99 -11.94 12.96
C ALA A 145 -7.26 -11.96 11.60
N SER A 146 -7.36 -10.89 10.81
CA SER A 146 -6.80 -10.82 9.45
C SER A 146 -6.04 -9.53 9.22
N ALA A 147 -4.92 -9.59 8.50
CA ALA A 147 -4.13 -8.42 8.12
C ALA A 147 -3.66 -8.47 6.66
N PHE A 148 -3.48 -7.29 6.07
CA PHE A 148 -2.80 -7.09 4.80
C PHE A 148 -1.31 -6.85 5.03
N VAL A 149 -0.47 -7.51 4.23
CA VAL A 149 0.99 -7.29 4.24
C VAL A 149 1.44 -7.03 2.81
N SER A 150 1.81 -5.80 2.49
CA SER A 150 2.39 -5.46 1.19
C SER A 150 3.78 -6.04 1.09
N ILE A 151 4.08 -6.93 0.12
CA ILE A 151 5.41 -7.53 -0.07
C ILE A 151 6.22 -6.82 -1.15
N MET A 152 5.56 -5.99 -1.96
CA MET A 152 6.16 -5.25 -3.05
C MET A 152 5.27 -4.06 -3.41
N GLU A 153 5.85 -3.09 -4.10
CA GLU A 153 5.10 -2.01 -4.71
C GLU A 153 5.51 -1.80 -6.18
N GLY A 154 4.61 -1.16 -6.94
CA GLY A 154 4.83 -0.90 -8.35
C GLY A 154 4.75 -2.14 -9.22
N CYS A 155 4.87 -1.95 -10.53
CA CYS A 155 4.82 -3.04 -11.51
C CYS A 155 5.52 -2.63 -12.80
N SER A 156 6.41 -3.50 -13.31
CA SER A 156 7.20 -3.24 -14.52
C SER A 156 6.70 -4.01 -15.76
N LYS A 157 5.44 -4.49 -15.76
CA LYS A 157 4.85 -5.23 -16.88
C LYS A 157 4.29 -4.35 -18.01
N TYR A 158 4.08 -3.05 -17.76
CA TYR A 158 3.62 -2.05 -18.75
C TYR A 158 2.49 -2.55 -19.68
N CYS A 159 1.47 -3.22 -19.14
CA CYS A 159 0.33 -3.67 -19.94
C CYS A 159 -0.38 -2.47 -20.58
N SER A 160 -0.87 -2.61 -21.81
CA SER A 160 -1.42 -1.52 -22.64
C SER A 160 -2.59 -0.74 -21.99
N TYR A 161 -3.30 -1.36 -21.06
CA TYR A 161 -4.43 -0.77 -20.31
C TYR A 161 -4.06 -0.31 -18.89
N CYS A 162 -2.84 -0.60 -18.42
CA CYS A 162 -2.50 -0.52 -17.01
C CYS A 162 -1.90 0.83 -16.62
N VAL A 163 -2.44 1.43 -15.57
CA VAL A 163 -2.03 2.74 -15.06
C VAL A 163 -1.01 2.65 -13.92
N VAL A 164 -0.78 1.45 -13.39
CA VAL A 164 0.06 1.22 -12.21
C VAL A 164 1.49 1.75 -12.38
N PRO A 165 2.23 1.47 -13.47
CA PRO A 165 3.62 1.93 -13.59
C PRO A 165 3.76 3.46 -13.43
N TYR A 166 2.75 4.20 -13.87
CA TYR A 166 2.72 5.66 -13.83
C TYR A 166 2.24 6.24 -12.49
N THR A 167 1.63 5.44 -11.63
CA THR A 167 0.98 5.91 -10.40
C THR A 167 1.52 5.28 -9.13
N ARG A 168 2.27 4.18 -9.25
CA ARG A 168 2.95 3.49 -8.14
C ARG A 168 4.43 3.22 -8.43
N GLY A 169 4.93 3.58 -9.61
CA GLY A 169 6.32 3.40 -10.01
C GLY A 169 6.62 1.99 -10.52
N GLU A 170 7.92 1.75 -10.77
CA GLU A 170 8.45 0.45 -11.16
C GLU A 170 8.40 -0.56 -10.00
N GLU A 171 8.54 -1.84 -10.34
CA GLU A 171 8.52 -2.95 -9.41
C GLU A 171 9.67 -2.88 -8.39
N VAL A 172 9.32 -2.74 -7.12
CA VAL A 172 10.23 -2.76 -5.97
C VAL A 172 9.79 -3.85 -5.01
N HIS A 173 10.72 -4.74 -4.64
CA HIS A 173 10.46 -5.85 -3.73
C HIS A 173 10.96 -5.53 -2.35
N ARG A 174 10.14 -5.82 -1.34
CA ARG A 174 10.59 -5.73 0.04
C ARG A 174 11.62 -6.83 0.33
N PRO A 175 12.61 -6.55 1.19
CA PRO A 175 13.52 -7.58 1.71
C PRO A 175 12.76 -8.76 2.32
N PHE A 176 13.34 -9.95 2.20
CA PHE A 176 12.74 -11.21 2.66
C PHE A 176 12.46 -11.14 4.17
N GLU A 177 13.46 -10.71 4.94
CA GLU A 177 13.42 -10.65 6.40
C GLU A 177 12.38 -9.64 6.90
N ASP A 178 12.27 -8.48 6.26
CA ASP A 178 11.31 -7.44 6.65
C ASP A 178 9.86 -7.92 6.54
N VAL A 179 9.55 -8.71 5.50
CA VAL A 179 8.23 -9.31 5.33
C VAL A 179 7.96 -10.32 6.45
N LEU A 180 8.93 -11.20 6.76
CA LEU A 180 8.77 -12.19 7.83
C LEU A 180 8.64 -11.54 9.21
N VAL A 181 9.41 -10.49 9.50
CA VAL A 181 9.35 -9.74 10.76
C VAL A 181 7.98 -9.09 10.93
N GLU A 182 7.42 -8.46 9.88
CA GLU A 182 6.08 -7.87 9.97
C GLU A 182 5.01 -8.95 10.18
N VAL A 183 5.08 -10.07 9.46
CA VAL A 183 4.11 -11.17 9.62
C VAL A 183 4.18 -11.78 11.02
N ALA A 184 5.40 -12.02 11.55
CA ALA A 184 5.57 -12.53 12.91
C ALA A 184 5.02 -11.56 13.96
N GLY A 185 5.31 -10.25 13.81
CA GLY A 185 4.77 -9.23 14.70
C GLY A 185 3.25 -9.12 14.67
N LEU A 186 2.61 -9.40 13.52
CA LEU A 186 1.15 -9.48 13.40
C LEU A 186 0.61 -10.76 14.04
N ALA A 187 1.30 -11.90 13.89
CA ALA A 187 0.94 -13.15 14.54
C ALA A 187 0.94 -13.02 16.08
N ASP A 188 1.94 -12.34 16.65
CA ASP A 188 2.03 -12.04 18.08
C ASP A 188 0.86 -11.17 18.59
N GLN A 189 0.25 -10.38 17.71
CA GLN A 189 -0.96 -9.59 17.99
C GLN A 189 -2.25 -10.41 17.87
N GLY A 190 -2.17 -11.69 17.52
CA GLY A 190 -3.30 -12.60 17.37
C GLY A 190 -3.91 -12.65 15.96
N VAL A 191 -3.24 -12.07 14.96
CA VAL A 191 -3.62 -12.24 13.55
C VAL A 191 -3.41 -13.69 13.13
N LYS A 192 -4.42 -14.28 12.47
CA LYS A 192 -4.43 -15.68 12.02
C LYS A 192 -4.46 -15.82 10.50
N GLU A 193 -4.98 -14.83 9.78
CA GLU A 193 -5.01 -14.81 8.31
C GLU A 193 -4.18 -13.64 7.77
N ILE A 194 -3.20 -13.95 6.91
CA ILE A 194 -2.41 -12.94 6.21
C ILE A 194 -2.80 -12.93 4.74
N THR A 195 -3.07 -11.75 4.21
CA THR A 195 -3.20 -11.54 2.77
C THR A 195 -1.99 -10.75 2.26
N LEU A 196 -1.12 -11.41 1.52
CA LEU A 196 0.04 -10.79 0.89
C LEU A 196 -0.42 -9.94 -0.30
N LEU A 197 0.00 -8.68 -0.32
CA LEU A 197 -0.39 -7.69 -1.33
C LEU A 197 0.79 -7.22 -2.17
N GLY A 198 0.47 -6.82 -3.39
CA GLY A 198 1.38 -6.26 -4.37
C GLY A 198 0.64 -6.05 -5.69
N GLN A 199 1.23 -5.31 -6.63
CA GLN A 199 0.63 -5.16 -7.96
C GLN A 199 0.95 -6.33 -8.89
N ASN A 200 1.92 -7.18 -8.53
CA ASN A 200 2.25 -8.42 -9.23
C ASN A 200 2.90 -9.43 -8.26
N VAL A 201 2.14 -9.92 -7.27
CA VAL A 201 2.70 -10.63 -6.08
C VAL A 201 3.58 -11.83 -6.42
N ASN A 202 3.26 -12.55 -7.51
CA ASN A 202 4.01 -13.73 -7.90
C ASN A 202 5.31 -13.45 -8.68
N ALA A 203 5.63 -12.18 -8.96
CA ALA A 203 6.96 -11.78 -9.42
C ALA A 203 7.94 -11.47 -8.27
N TRP A 204 7.43 -11.43 -7.03
CA TRP A 204 8.24 -11.10 -5.86
C TRP A 204 9.45 -12.02 -5.75
N ARG A 205 10.60 -11.40 -5.52
CA ARG A 205 11.87 -12.08 -5.30
C ARG A 205 12.78 -11.20 -4.45
N ALA A 206 13.45 -11.79 -3.46
CA ALA A 206 14.37 -11.08 -2.60
C ALA A 206 15.57 -11.96 -2.25
N LYS A 207 16.73 -11.34 -2.02
CA LYS A 207 17.88 -12.05 -1.47
C LYS A 207 17.57 -12.42 -0.02
N MET A 208 17.92 -13.65 0.37
CA MET A 208 17.94 -14.05 1.77
C MET A 208 19.31 -13.70 2.36
N VAL A 209 19.32 -12.97 3.47
CA VAL A 209 20.55 -12.67 4.20
C VAL A 209 20.87 -13.88 5.08
N ALA A 210 22.15 -14.28 5.12
CA ALA A 210 22.57 -15.35 6.02
C ALA A 210 22.25 -15.01 7.49
N THR A 211 21.57 -15.94 8.18
CA THR A 211 21.38 -15.88 9.62
C THR A 211 22.71 -15.69 10.36
N PRO A 212 22.76 -14.88 11.45
CA PRO A 212 23.94 -14.79 12.29
C PRO A 212 24.39 -16.19 12.77
N GLY A 213 25.58 -16.63 12.35
CA GLY A 213 26.10 -17.97 12.65
C GLY A 213 26.00 -19.00 11.51
N ALA A 214 25.38 -18.66 10.38
CA ALA A 214 25.48 -19.43 9.15
C ALA A 214 26.79 -19.09 8.39
N ALA A 215 27.34 -20.08 7.69
CA ALA A 215 28.56 -19.91 6.91
C ALA A 215 28.28 -19.12 5.63
N ALA A 216 28.67 -17.83 5.62
CA ALA A 216 28.59 -16.87 4.52
C ALA A 216 27.17 -16.55 3.99
N ASP A 217 27.00 -15.32 3.50
CA ASP A 217 25.86 -14.92 2.68
C ASP A 217 25.79 -15.85 1.46
N THR A 218 24.77 -16.70 1.40
CA THR A 218 24.60 -17.65 0.28
C THR A 218 24.20 -16.93 -1.01
N GLY A 219 23.75 -15.67 -0.92
CA GLY A 219 23.22 -14.92 -2.05
C GLY A 219 21.99 -15.56 -2.69
N GLU A 220 21.35 -16.49 -1.97
CA GLU A 220 20.19 -17.23 -2.47
C GLU A 220 18.99 -16.28 -2.59
N VAL A 221 18.34 -16.33 -3.75
CA VAL A 221 17.17 -15.50 -4.04
C VAL A 221 15.93 -16.33 -3.76
N ALA A 222 15.18 -15.95 -2.73
CA ALA A 222 13.85 -16.48 -2.49
C ALA A 222 12.89 -15.94 -3.54
N ASP A 223 12.07 -16.82 -4.12
CA ASP A 223 10.92 -16.43 -4.93
C ASP A 223 9.64 -16.39 -4.09
N PHE A 224 8.52 -16.05 -4.73
CA PHE A 224 7.23 -15.97 -4.05
C PHE A 224 6.78 -17.31 -3.44
N ALA A 225 7.13 -18.45 -4.04
CA ALA A 225 6.79 -19.76 -3.49
C ALA A 225 7.58 -20.02 -2.21
N THR A 226 8.89 -19.72 -2.21
CA THR A 226 9.72 -19.77 -0.99
C THR A 226 9.14 -18.88 0.11
N LEU A 227 8.74 -17.64 -0.21
CA LEU A 227 8.12 -16.76 0.79
C LEU A 227 6.86 -17.36 1.41
N LEU A 228 5.99 -17.99 0.61
CA LEU A 228 4.79 -18.66 1.11
C LEU A 228 5.11 -19.82 2.06
N GLU A 229 6.16 -20.58 1.79
CA GLU A 229 6.63 -21.67 2.67
C GLU A 229 7.02 -21.10 4.05
N TYR A 230 7.86 -20.06 4.09
CA TYR A 230 8.29 -19.46 5.35
C TYR A 230 7.14 -18.78 6.11
N VAL A 231 6.26 -18.06 5.43
CA VAL A 231 5.08 -17.46 6.05
C VAL A 231 4.14 -18.54 6.62
N SER A 232 4.05 -19.71 5.97
CA SER A 232 3.26 -20.86 6.46
C SER A 232 3.84 -21.45 7.75
N ASP A 233 5.15 -21.37 7.95
CA ASP A 233 5.81 -21.91 9.13
C ASP A 233 5.74 -20.97 10.36
N ILE A 234 5.33 -19.70 10.17
CA ILE A 234 5.18 -18.76 11.29
C ILE A 234 4.08 -19.25 12.26
N PRO A 235 4.41 -19.47 13.55
CA PRO A 235 3.42 -19.84 14.56
C PRO A 235 2.31 -18.80 14.68
N GLY A 236 1.07 -19.25 14.87
CA GLY A 236 -0.11 -18.37 14.98
C GLY A 236 -0.77 -18.03 13.64
N ILE A 237 -0.03 -18.07 12.53
CA ILE A 237 -0.62 -17.95 11.19
C ILE A 237 -1.30 -19.27 10.82
N GLU A 238 -2.57 -19.20 10.49
CA GLU A 238 -3.42 -20.34 10.14
C GLU A 238 -3.82 -20.33 8.66
N ARG A 239 -3.85 -19.15 8.03
CA ARG A 239 -4.31 -18.97 6.65
C ARG A 239 -3.48 -17.93 5.91
N ILE A 240 -3.14 -18.24 4.66
CA ILE A 240 -2.42 -17.36 3.76
C ILE A 240 -3.23 -17.17 2.49
N ARG A 241 -3.41 -15.91 2.11
CA ARG A 241 -3.96 -15.50 0.83
C ARG A 241 -2.98 -14.58 0.14
N TYR A 242 -3.17 -14.45 -1.15
CA TYR A 242 -2.60 -13.36 -1.92
C TYR A 242 -3.57 -12.98 -3.03
N VAL A 243 -3.40 -11.78 -3.56
CA VAL A 243 -4.17 -11.30 -4.70
C VAL A 243 -3.25 -10.59 -5.68
N THR A 244 -3.62 -10.64 -6.96
CA THR A 244 -2.98 -9.90 -8.06
C THR A 244 -1.75 -10.61 -8.58
N SER A 245 -1.99 -11.67 -9.36
CA SER A 245 -0.94 -12.44 -10.03
C SER A 245 -0.86 -12.13 -11.51
N HIS A 246 0.33 -12.21 -12.09
CA HIS A 246 0.52 -12.19 -13.53
C HIS A 246 0.63 -13.63 -14.07
N PRO A 247 -0.10 -14.02 -15.14
CA PRO A 247 -0.06 -15.37 -15.72
C PRO A 247 1.35 -15.87 -16.06
N ASN A 248 2.19 -15.00 -16.63
CA ASN A 248 3.57 -15.35 -17.01
C ASN A 248 4.49 -15.65 -15.81
N GLU A 249 4.08 -15.28 -14.59
CA GLU A 249 4.86 -15.45 -13.35
C GLU A 249 4.31 -16.60 -12.51
N PHE A 250 3.43 -17.44 -13.07
CA PHE A 250 2.86 -18.57 -12.37
C PHE A 250 3.73 -19.81 -12.57
N THR A 251 4.80 -19.88 -11.77
CA THR A 251 5.85 -20.91 -11.91
C THR A 251 5.39 -22.29 -11.45
N PRO A 252 6.05 -23.38 -11.89
CA PRO A 252 5.82 -24.72 -11.35
C PRO A 252 5.99 -24.81 -9.82
N ALA A 253 6.92 -24.02 -9.25
CA ALA A 253 7.12 -23.95 -7.80
C ALA A 253 5.88 -23.37 -7.09
N LEU A 254 5.31 -22.28 -7.63
CA LEU A 254 4.08 -21.70 -7.09
C LEU A 254 2.87 -22.64 -7.26
N ILE A 255 2.79 -23.40 -8.35
CA ILE A 255 1.77 -24.45 -8.51
C ILE A 255 1.92 -25.51 -7.42
N ALA A 256 3.16 -26.00 -7.20
CA ALA A 256 3.44 -27.01 -6.18
C ALA A 256 3.14 -26.52 -4.75
N ALA A 257 3.25 -25.21 -4.49
CA ALA A 257 2.93 -24.63 -3.19
C ALA A 257 1.46 -24.88 -2.78
N TYR A 258 0.51 -24.90 -3.72
CA TYR A 258 -0.90 -25.21 -3.41
C TYR A 258 -1.13 -26.65 -2.98
N ASP A 259 -0.27 -27.58 -3.39
CA ASP A 259 -0.32 -28.97 -2.95
C ASP A 259 0.38 -29.14 -1.59
N LYS A 260 1.52 -28.46 -1.42
CA LYS A 260 2.40 -28.62 -0.25
C LYS A 260 1.97 -27.84 0.99
N LEU A 261 1.28 -26.70 0.84
CA LEU A 261 1.02 -25.76 1.93
C LEU A 261 -0.48 -25.75 2.31
N PRO A 262 -0.91 -26.51 3.35
CA PRO A 262 -2.31 -26.56 3.75
C PRO A 262 -2.88 -25.20 4.22
N LYS A 263 -2.01 -24.30 4.70
CA LYS A 263 -2.39 -22.94 5.12
C LYS A 263 -2.61 -22.01 3.92
N LEU A 264 -2.09 -22.34 2.74
CA LEU A 264 -2.35 -21.58 1.52
C LEU A 264 -3.79 -21.86 1.05
N VAL A 265 -4.63 -20.84 1.07
CA VAL A 265 -6.04 -21.01 0.74
C VAL A 265 -6.20 -21.38 -0.73
N SER A 266 -7.05 -22.36 -1.03
CA SER A 266 -7.44 -22.78 -2.39
C SER A 266 -8.27 -21.74 -3.14
N HIS A 267 -7.71 -20.55 -3.32
CA HIS A 267 -8.27 -19.42 -4.04
C HIS A 267 -7.17 -18.76 -4.86
N LEU A 268 -7.30 -18.82 -6.18
CA LEU A 268 -6.33 -18.27 -7.12
C LEU A 268 -6.93 -17.05 -7.85
N HIS A 269 -6.35 -15.87 -7.61
CA HIS A 269 -6.65 -14.66 -8.39
C HIS A 269 -5.68 -14.52 -9.57
N LEU A 270 -6.02 -15.09 -10.72
CA LEU A 270 -5.20 -15.09 -11.94
C LEU A 270 -5.90 -14.40 -13.11
N PRO A 271 -5.79 -13.07 -13.24
CA PRO A 271 -6.43 -12.34 -14.32
C PRO A 271 -5.65 -12.52 -15.64
N VAL A 272 -6.20 -13.34 -16.55
CA VAL A 272 -5.63 -13.61 -17.89
C VAL A 272 -5.89 -12.49 -18.91
N GLN A 273 -6.74 -11.52 -18.57
CA GLN A 273 -7.14 -10.35 -19.35
C GLN A 273 -7.97 -10.65 -20.61
N HIS A 274 -7.53 -11.60 -21.45
CA HIS A 274 -8.25 -12.00 -22.66
C HIS A 274 -7.90 -13.45 -23.06
N GLY A 275 -8.75 -14.09 -23.87
CA GLY A 275 -8.52 -15.45 -24.39
C GLY A 275 -8.17 -15.52 -25.88
N SER A 276 -7.56 -14.47 -26.45
CA SER A 276 -7.23 -14.41 -27.88
C SER A 276 -5.80 -13.94 -28.06
N ASP A 277 -4.97 -14.75 -28.73
CA ASP A 277 -3.56 -14.46 -28.98
C ASP A 277 -3.37 -13.08 -29.61
N ARG A 278 -4.20 -12.74 -30.59
CA ARG A 278 -4.15 -11.42 -31.26
C ARG A 278 -4.37 -10.26 -30.30
N ILE A 279 -5.26 -10.40 -29.32
CA ILE A 279 -5.54 -9.34 -28.34
C ILE A 279 -4.47 -9.32 -27.24
N LEU A 280 -3.96 -10.49 -26.83
CA LEU A 280 -2.90 -10.57 -25.84
C LEU A 280 -1.56 -10.01 -26.33
N MET A 281 -1.31 -10.04 -27.64
CA MET A 281 -0.12 -9.43 -28.26
C MET A 281 -0.25 -7.92 -28.53
N ALA A 282 -1.44 -7.32 -28.34
CA ALA A 282 -1.73 -5.92 -28.66
C ALA A 282 -1.45 -4.95 -27.50
#